data_AF-A0AAD5XZ76-F1
#
_entry.id   AF-A0AAD5XZ76-F1
#
_cell.length_a   1.000
_cell.length_b   1.000
_cell.length_c   1.000
_cell.angle_alpha   90.00
_cell.angle_beta   90.00
_cell.angle_gamma   90.00
#
_symmetry.space_group_name_H-M   'P 1'
#
loop_
_entity.id
_entity.type
_entity.pdbx_description
1 polymer ?
#
loop_
_entity_poly.entity_id
_entity_poly.type
_entity_poly.pdbx_seq_one_letter_code
_entity_poly.pdbx_strand_id
1 'polypeptide(L)' 'MFNNNGKEFLTKVIGIRRYFTFADYLTAEGLEKCLPVEEVKTIEDGVKVYRQYFSEDEEDHYGVVAFEVERV' A
#
# COMPACT_ATOMS: atom_id res chain seq x y z
N MET A 1 0.77 -17.20 5.49
CA MET A 1 -0.61 -16.77 5.20
C MET A 1 -0.94 -15.63 6.14
N PHE A 2 -1.38 -14.48 5.62
CA PHE A 2 -1.77 -13.33 6.45
C PHE A 2 -2.96 -13.69 7.33
N ASN A 3 -2.93 -13.31 8.61
CA ASN A 3 -4.02 -13.51 9.56
C ASN A 3 -4.49 -12.15 10.08
N ASN A 4 -5.71 -11.78 9.71
CA ASN A 4 -6.35 -10.52 10.11
C ASN A 4 -7.03 -10.58 11.50
N ASN A 5 -6.98 -11.73 12.18
CA ASN A 5 -7.63 -11.97 13.49
C ASN A 5 -9.12 -11.56 13.54
N GLY A 6 -9.83 -11.68 12.43
CA GLY A 6 -11.25 -11.30 12.32
C GLY A 6 -11.52 -9.79 12.43
N LYS A 7 -10.50 -8.93 12.30
CA LYS A 7 -10.70 -7.47 12.32
C LYS A 7 -11.33 -7.00 11.02
N GLU A 8 -12.32 -6.13 11.12
CA GLU A 8 -12.97 -5.49 9.98
C GLU A 8 -13.20 -4.02 10.27
N PHE A 9 -13.29 -3.20 9.23
CA PHE A 9 -13.65 -1.79 9.35
C PHE A 9 -14.46 -1.32 8.15
N LEU A 10 -15.44 -0.45 8.40
CA LEU A 10 -16.18 0.27 7.37
C LEU A 10 -15.49 1.61 7.12
N THR A 11 -15.31 1.97 5.85
CA THR A 11 -14.66 3.23 5.48
C THR A 11 -15.30 3.82 4.22
N LYS A 12 -15.09 5.12 4.00
CA LYS A 12 -15.52 5.81 2.79
C LYS A 12 -14.33 6.02 1.86
N VAL A 13 -14.44 5.56 0.62
CA VAL A 13 -13.45 5.89 -0.42
C VAL A 13 -13.67 7.32 -0.87
N ILE A 14 -12.65 8.17 -0.72
CA ILE A 14 -12.69 9.59 -1.08
C ILE A 14 -11.77 9.93 -2.27
N GLY A 15 -10.89 9.00 -2.67
CA GLY A 15 -10.00 9.19 -3.81
C GLY A 15 -9.45 7.87 -4.34
N ILE A 16 -9.11 7.86 -5.63
CA ILE A 16 -8.45 6.74 -6.31
C ILE A 16 -7.30 7.30 -7.16
N ARG A 17 -6.09 6.79 -6.96
CA ARG A 17 -4.90 7.16 -7.74
C ARG A 17 -4.22 5.90 -8.26
N ARG A 18 -3.52 6.03 -9.39
CA ARG A 18 -2.83 4.92 -10.06
C ARG A 18 -1.36 5.25 -10.23
N TYR A 19 -0.51 4.27 -9.97
CA TYR A 19 0.93 4.36 -10.03
C TYR A 19 1.49 3.18 -10.82
N PHE A 20 2.66 3.36 -11.43
CA PHE A 20 3.33 2.26 -12.14
C PHE A 20 3.98 1.31 -11.15
N THR A 21 4.63 1.84 -10.11
CA THR A 21 5.33 1.03 -9.11
C THR A 21 4.91 1.34 -7.66
N PHE A 22 5.16 0.42 -6.74
CA PHE A 22 5.02 0.66 -5.30
C PHE A 22 5.99 1.74 -4.82
N ALA A 23 7.18 1.83 -5.43
CA ALA A 23 8.14 2.87 -5.11
C ALA A 23 7.59 4.26 -5.47
N ASP A 24 7.00 4.42 -6.67
CA ASP A 24 6.36 5.67 -7.09
C ASP A 24 5.19 6.04 -6.17
N TYR A 25 4.35 5.06 -5.87
CA TYR A 25 3.20 5.22 -4.95
C TYR A 25 3.64 5.72 -3.57
N LEU A 26 4.59 5.03 -2.93
CA LEU A 26 5.05 5.38 -1.58
C LEU A 26 5.79 6.73 -1.55
N THR A 27 6.51 7.06 -2.63
CA THR A 27 7.17 8.36 -2.78
C THR A 27 6.16 9.49 -2.96
N ALA A 28 5.09 9.27 -3.74
CA ALA A 28 4.08 10.29 -4.03
C ALA A 28 3.11 10.54 -2.86
N GLU A 29 2.64 9.48 -2.19
CA GLU A 29 1.67 9.60 -1.10
C GLU A 29 2.31 9.95 0.25
N GLY A 30 3.54 9.50 0.44
CA GLY A 30 4.24 9.51 1.72
C GLY A 30 4.16 8.15 2.40
N LEU A 31 5.32 7.60 2.73
CA LEU A 31 5.50 6.30 3.37
C LEU A 31 4.69 6.19 4.66
N GLU A 32 4.72 7.24 5.48
CA GLU A 32 4.11 7.33 6.80
C GLU A 32 2.58 7.36 6.79
N LYS A 33 1.98 7.76 5.66
CA LYS A 33 0.53 7.73 5.49
C LYS A 33 0.04 6.36 5.04
N CYS A 34 0.89 5.63 4.33
CA CYS A 34 0.52 4.40 3.63
C CYS A 34 0.82 3.15 4.44
N LEU A 35 1.90 3.17 5.22
CA LEU A 35 2.36 2.03 6.01
C LEU A 35 2.58 2.45 7.47
N PRO A 36 2.32 1.55 8.44
CA PRO A 36 2.66 1.80 9.83
C PRO A 36 4.18 1.94 9.97
N VAL A 37 4.62 3.10 10.44
CA VAL A 37 6.03 3.53 10.48
C VAL A 37 6.91 2.78 11.50
N GLU A 38 6.34 1.92 12.34
CA GLU A 38 7.10 1.24 13.40
C GLU A 38 8.19 0.31 12.83
N GLU A 39 7.98 -0.23 11.62
CA GLU A 39 8.88 -1.21 11.00
C GLU A 39 9.42 -0.76 9.62
N VAL A 40 8.95 0.37 9.10
CA VAL A 40 9.26 0.82 7.72
C VAL A 40 9.85 2.23 7.75
N LYS A 41 11.15 2.33 7.45
CA LYS A 41 11.91 3.59 7.53
C LYS A 41 12.29 4.17 6.18
N THR A 42 12.29 3.34 5.13
CA THR A 42 12.64 3.75 3.77
C THR A 42 11.64 3.22 2.75
N ILE A 43 11.68 3.78 1.54
CA ILE A 43 10.83 3.32 0.43
C ILE A 43 11.12 1.85 0.11
N GLU A 44 12.38 1.42 0.16
CA GLU A 44 12.78 0.03 -0.10
C GLU A 44 12.19 -0.92 0.92
N ASP A 45 12.16 -0.54 2.20
CA ASP A 45 11.50 -1.35 3.23
C ASP A 45 9.99 -1.42 2.99
N GLY A 46 9.38 -0.33 2.54
CA GLY A 46 7.96 -0.30 2.20
C GLY A 46 7.62 -1.19 1.01
N VAL A 47 8.45 -1.18 -0.04
CA VAL A 47 8.30 -2.09 -1.19
C VAL A 47 8.42 -3.55 -0.75
N LYS A 48 9.34 -3.88 0.17
CA LYS A 48 9.48 -5.26 0.69
C LYS A 48 8.22 -5.76 1.40
N VAL A 49 7.43 -4.88 2.03
CA VAL A 49 6.14 -5.27 2.64
C VAL A 49 5.21 -5.79 1.55
N TYR A 50 5.08 -5.08 0.43
CA TYR A 50 4.24 -5.50 -0.69
C TYR A 50 4.78 -6.74 -1.40
N ARG A 51 6.10 -6.92 -1.48
CA ARG A 51 6.74 -8.12 -2.04
C ARG A 51 6.45 -9.41 -1.31
N GLN A 52 5.93 -9.35 -0.07
CA GLN A 52 5.43 -10.54 0.63
C GLN A 52 4.11 -11.07 0.03
N TYR A 53 3.42 -10.25 -0.76
CA TYR A 53 2.07 -10.52 -1.28
C TYR A 53 1.98 -10.48 -2.81
N PHE A 54 2.76 -9.61 -3.45
CA PHE A 54 2.72 -9.37 -4.89
C PHE A 54 4.12 -9.50 -5.49
N SER A 55 4.22 -10.25 -6.57
CA SER A 55 5.43 -10.39 -7.37
C SER A 55 5.73 -9.11 -8.18
N GLU A 56 6.97 -8.99 -8.66
CA GLU A 56 7.35 -7.90 -9.57
C GLU A 56 6.59 -7.99 -10.90
N ASP A 57 6.39 -9.20 -11.42
CA ASP A 57 5.62 -9.42 -12.66
C ASP A 57 4.17 -8.94 -12.52
N GLU A 58 3.54 -9.12 -11.36
CA GLU A 58 2.18 -8.62 -11.10
C GLU A 58 2.14 -7.09 -11.03
N GLU A 59 3.11 -6.46 -10.39
CA GLU A 59 3.23 -5.01 -10.36
C GLU A 59 3.48 -4.44 -11.76
N ASP A 60 4.38 -5.03 -12.53
CA ASP A 60 4.69 -4.58 -13.89
C ASP A 60 3.48 -4.73 -14.83
N HIS A 61 2.67 -5.77 -14.62
CA HIS A 61 1.50 -6.03 -15.45
C HIS A 61 0.29 -5.16 -15.11
N TYR A 62 0.02 -4.94 -13.81
CA TYR A 62 -1.21 -4.27 -13.35
C TYR A 62 -0.99 -2.86 -12.81
N GLY A 63 0.24 -2.52 -12.40
CA GLY A 63 0.55 -1.34 -11.63
C GLY A 63 -0.03 -1.38 -10.21
N VAL A 64 -0.12 -0.20 -9.59
CA VAL A 64 -0.59 -0.02 -8.21
C VAL A 64 -1.79 0.94 -8.18
N VAL A 65 -2.82 0.57 -7.42
CA VAL A 65 -3.98 1.43 -7.17
C VAL A 65 -4.00 1.84 -5.71
N ALA A 66 -3.94 3.14 -5.45
CA ALA A 66 -4.07 3.72 -4.12
C ALA A 66 -5.51 4.16 -3.89
N PHE A 67 -6.12 3.67 -2.81
CA PHE A 67 -7.41 4.16 -2.33
C PHE A 67 -7.18 5.12 -1.17
N GLU A 68 -7.61 6.36 -1.34
CA GLU A 68 -7.71 7.32 -0.23
C GLU A 68 -9.04 7.09 0.48
N VAL A 69 -8.96 6.91 1.80
CA VAL A 69 -10.13 6.54 2.61
C VAL A 69 -10.29 7.46 3.81
N GLU A 70 -11.53 7.73 4.17
CA GLU A 70 -11.92 8.52 5.33
C GLU A 70 -12.76 7.64 6.27
N ARG A 71 -12.41 7.67 7.56
CA ARG A 71 -13.15 6.92 8.59
C ARG A 71 -14.58 7.44 8.67
N VAL A 72 -15.53 6.51 8.59
CA VAL A 72 -16.97 6.77 8.80
C VAL A 72 -17.27 6.96 10.29
#